data_AF-A0A947CY23-F1
#
_entry.id   AF-A0A947CY23-F1
#
_cell.length_a   1.000
_cell.length_b   1.000
_cell.length_c   1.000
_cell.angle_alpha   90.00
_cell.angle_beta   90.00
_cell.angle_gamma   90.00
#
_symmetry.space_group_name_H-M   'P 1'
#
loop_
_entity.id
_entity.type
_entity.pdbx_description
1 polymer ?
#
loop_
_entity_poly.entity_id
_entity_poly.type
_entity_poly.pdbx_seq_one_letter_code
_entity_poly.pdbx_strand_id
1 'polypeptide(L)'
;MLTLFIFAVVLGVSASGKATGVPRPQDVDPKADVENPAPVFPDNAPLASSGIIPKEKIIETIKGPPEGQVSAELTTWRAYERAEKTGTSHFVGPDRQVWVLKAKMPEFNDFRLGLLRDAEVTFVFDAETGQLLNQKIVGFPDKLPMIARPDR
;
A
#
# COMPACT_ATOMS: atom_id res chain seq x y z
N MET A 1 -8.77 -84.56 -32.07
CA MET A 1 -7.35 -84.94 -32.15
C MET A 1 -6.52 -83.68 -31.93
N LEU A 2 -5.65 -83.74 -30.93
CA LEU A 2 -4.71 -82.69 -30.53
C LEU A 2 -3.43 -82.86 -31.37
N THR A 3 -2.88 -81.78 -31.93
CA THR A 3 -1.46 -81.76 -32.30
C THR A 3 -0.90 -80.37 -32.05
N LEU A 4 0.09 -80.36 -31.16
CA LEU A 4 0.84 -79.22 -30.66
C LEU A 4 2.14 -79.13 -31.46
N PHE A 5 2.55 -77.94 -31.90
CA PHE A 5 3.93 -77.66 -32.31
C PHE A 5 4.39 -76.26 -31.85
N ILE A 6 5.02 -76.29 -30.68
CA ILE A 6 6.22 -75.59 -30.14
C ILE A 6 6.84 -74.37 -30.88
N PHE A 7 6.97 -73.28 -30.09
CA PHE A 7 8.02 -72.23 -29.94
C PHE A 7 8.64 -71.50 -31.15
N ALA A 8 8.57 -70.16 -31.09
CA ALA A 8 9.76 -69.30 -30.91
C ALA A 8 9.37 -67.91 -30.37
N VAL A 9 9.97 -67.54 -29.25
CA VAL A 9 10.01 -66.18 -28.67
C VAL A 9 11.14 -65.43 -29.34
N VAL A 10 10.87 -64.26 -29.93
CA VAL A 10 11.88 -63.18 -30.05
C VAL A 10 11.23 -61.83 -29.74
N LEU A 11 11.73 -61.26 -28.66
CA LEU A 11 11.51 -59.91 -28.17
C LEU A 11 11.98 -58.88 -29.20
N GLY A 12 11.09 -57.96 -29.58
CA GLY A 12 11.42 -56.77 -30.35
C GLY A 12 10.79 -55.55 -29.68
N VAL A 13 11.54 -54.95 -28.76
CA VAL A 13 11.18 -53.76 -28.00
C VAL A 13 10.88 -52.60 -28.95
N SER A 14 9.71 -52.00 -28.79
CA SER A 14 9.53 -50.57 -29.03
C SER A 14 8.46 -50.05 -28.09
N ALA A 15 8.85 -49.90 -26.82
CA ALA A 15 8.20 -48.96 -25.95
C ALA A 15 8.47 -47.56 -26.53
N SER A 16 7.62 -47.12 -27.46
CA SER A 16 7.46 -45.69 -27.73
C SER A 16 6.73 -45.12 -26.52
N GLY A 17 7.49 -44.89 -25.45
CA GLY A 17 7.04 -44.10 -24.33
C GLY A 17 6.69 -42.73 -24.87
N LYS A 18 5.38 -42.46 -25.05
CA LYS A 18 4.89 -41.10 -25.14
C LYS A 18 5.30 -40.44 -23.83
N ALA A 19 6.36 -39.63 -23.88
CA ALA A 19 6.62 -38.66 -22.85
C ALA A 19 5.36 -37.80 -22.74
N THR A 20 4.56 -38.02 -21.70
CA THR A 20 3.48 -37.13 -21.31
C THR A 20 4.15 -35.84 -20.89
N GLY A 21 4.34 -34.94 -21.87
CA GLY A 21 4.86 -33.61 -21.61
C GLY A 21 3.99 -32.98 -20.53
N VAL A 22 4.63 -32.46 -19.49
CA VAL A 22 3.97 -31.63 -18.49
C VAL A 22 3.17 -30.57 -19.25
N PRO A 23 1.83 -30.48 -19.08
CA PRO A 23 1.06 -29.46 -19.77
C PRO A 23 1.65 -28.10 -19.42
N ARG A 24 2.05 -27.34 -20.45
CA ARG A 24 2.43 -25.93 -20.26
C ARG A 24 1.25 -25.21 -19.60
N PRO A 25 1.50 -24.33 -18.61
CA PRO A 25 0.46 -23.44 -18.12
C PRO A 25 -0.22 -22.77 -19.31
N GLN A 26 -1.54 -22.77 -19.34
CA GLN A 26 -2.30 -22.10 -20.38
C GLN A 26 -1.84 -20.65 -20.48
N ASP A 27 -1.68 -20.15 -21.71
CA ASP A 27 -1.36 -18.76 -21.98
C ASP A 27 -2.38 -17.87 -21.24
N VAL A 28 -1.95 -17.24 -20.15
CA VAL A 28 -2.75 -16.24 -19.45
C VAL A 28 -2.85 -15.08 -20.42
N ASP A 29 -4.05 -14.83 -20.98
CA ASP A 29 -4.28 -13.68 -21.84
C ASP A 29 -3.89 -12.43 -21.04
N PRO A 30 -2.86 -11.66 -21.46
CA PRO A 30 -2.48 -10.43 -20.76
C PRO A 30 -3.60 -9.37 -20.77
N LYS A 31 -4.64 -9.58 -21.59
CA LYS A 31 -5.83 -8.76 -21.72
C LYS A 31 -7.06 -9.37 -21.06
N ALA A 32 -6.94 -10.51 -20.36
CA ALA A 32 -7.99 -10.92 -19.43
C ALA A 32 -8.21 -9.76 -18.48
N ASP A 33 -9.38 -9.13 -18.53
CA ASP A 33 -9.71 -7.92 -17.80
C ASP A 33 -9.27 -8.08 -16.34
N VAL A 34 -8.17 -7.42 -15.98
CA VAL A 34 -7.77 -7.30 -14.58
C VAL A 34 -8.84 -6.42 -13.97
N GLU A 35 -9.83 -7.04 -13.32
CA GLU A 35 -10.80 -6.33 -12.48
C GLU A 35 -9.99 -5.46 -11.52
N ASN A 36 -10.00 -4.15 -11.77
CA ASN A 36 -9.42 -3.21 -10.84
C ASN A 36 -10.45 -2.99 -9.74
N PRO A 37 -10.22 -3.48 -8.51
CA PRO A 37 -11.20 -3.35 -7.45
C PRO A 37 -11.53 -1.89 -7.23
N ALA A 38 -12.78 -1.61 -6.85
CA ALA A 38 -13.18 -0.27 -6.46
C ALA A 38 -12.30 0.24 -5.30
N PRO A 39 -11.98 1.55 -5.25
CA PRO A 39 -11.19 2.11 -4.16
C PRO A 39 -11.82 1.83 -2.79
N VAL A 40 -10.99 1.57 -1.79
CA VAL A 40 -11.43 1.41 -0.38
C VAL A 40 -12.04 2.71 0.14
N PHE A 41 -11.46 3.84 -0.25
CA PHE A 41 -12.00 5.18 0.02
C PHE A 41 -12.53 5.75 -1.30
N PRO A 42 -13.80 5.53 -1.64
CA PRO A 42 -14.36 6.03 -2.90
C PRO A 42 -14.45 7.56 -2.90
N ASP A 43 -14.54 8.15 -4.09
CA ASP A 43 -14.75 9.59 -4.26
C ASP A 43 -15.92 10.09 -3.41
N ASN A 44 -15.75 11.26 -2.81
CA ASN A 44 -16.79 11.94 -2.04
C ASN A 44 -17.04 13.36 -2.57
N ALA A 45 -17.01 13.50 -3.89
CA ALA A 45 -17.17 14.76 -4.59
C ALA A 45 -18.41 15.55 -4.13
N PRO A 46 -18.27 16.88 -4.09
CA PRO A 46 -17.86 17.55 -2.86
C PRO A 46 -18.84 17.26 -1.72
N LEU A 47 -18.30 16.72 -0.63
CA LEU A 47 -19.01 16.57 0.62
C LEU A 47 -19.45 17.97 1.09
N ALA A 48 -20.71 18.11 1.48
CA ALA A 48 -21.17 19.35 2.10
C ALA A 48 -20.31 19.66 3.33
N SER A 49 -20.09 20.94 3.66
CA SER A 49 -19.25 21.33 4.80
C SER A 49 -19.67 20.67 6.13
N SER A 50 -20.93 20.30 6.28
CA SER A 50 -21.46 19.55 7.43
C SER A 50 -20.98 18.11 7.54
N GLY A 51 -20.56 17.49 6.43
CA GLY A 51 -19.98 16.15 6.42
C GLY A 51 -18.46 16.15 6.63
N ILE A 52 -17.82 17.32 6.53
CA ILE A 52 -16.36 17.43 6.67
C ILE A 52 -16.01 17.54 8.15
N ILE A 53 -15.17 16.64 8.62
CA ILE A 53 -14.60 16.74 9.96
C ILE A 53 -13.75 18.02 10.02
N PRO A 54 -14.00 18.93 10.98
CA PRO A 54 -13.23 20.16 11.12
C PRO A 54 -11.75 19.91 11.36
N LYS A 55 -10.88 20.77 10.82
CA LYS A 55 -9.42 20.64 10.96
C LYS A 55 -8.97 20.57 12.42
N GLU A 56 -9.65 21.27 13.32
CA GLU A 56 -9.33 21.28 14.76
C GLU A 56 -9.45 19.88 15.35
N LYS A 57 -10.53 19.16 15.00
CA LYS A 57 -10.72 17.76 15.41
C LYS A 57 -9.69 16.82 14.79
N ILE A 58 -9.26 17.06 13.56
CA ILE A 58 -8.18 16.27 12.93
C ILE A 58 -6.85 16.50 13.66
N ILE A 59 -6.52 17.75 14.01
CA ILE A 59 -5.28 18.08 14.72
C ILE A 59 -5.23 17.40 16.10
N GLU A 60 -6.36 17.31 16.81
CA GLU A 60 -6.47 16.59 18.09
C GLU A 60 -6.14 15.09 17.99
N THR A 61 -6.21 14.49 16.81
CA THR A 61 -5.86 13.06 16.61
C THR A 61 -4.35 12.82 16.52
N ILE A 62 -3.55 13.87 16.31
CA ILE A 62 -2.10 13.75 16.21
C ILE A 62 -1.53 13.43 17.59
N LYS A 63 -0.81 12.32 17.69
CA LYS A 63 -0.08 11.95 18.91
C LYS A 63 1.16 12.83 19.05
N GLY A 64 1.34 13.40 20.25
CA GLY A 64 2.41 14.35 20.55
C GLY A 64 1.99 15.79 20.17
N PRO A 65 2.14 16.78 21.06
CA PRO A 65 1.79 18.14 20.73
C PRO A 65 2.73 18.66 19.63
N PRO A 66 2.20 19.09 18.48
CA PRO A 66 3.02 19.75 17.47
C PRO A 66 3.57 21.08 18.03
N GLU A 67 4.79 21.43 17.64
CA GLU A 67 5.40 22.71 18.00
C GLU A 67 4.80 23.82 17.13
N GLY A 68 4.19 24.82 17.77
CA GLY A 68 3.68 26.01 17.08
C GLY A 68 2.45 25.75 16.20
N GLN A 69 2.35 26.48 15.09
CA GLN A 69 1.17 26.44 14.23
C GLN A 69 1.23 25.25 13.26
N VAL A 70 0.26 24.34 13.37
CA VAL A 70 0.02 23.30 12.37
C VAL A 70 -0.61 23.94 11.13
N SER A 71 0.02 23.76 9.97
CA SER A 71 -0.64 24.09 8.71
C SER A 71 -1.61 22.97 8.34
N ALA A 72 -2.82 23.32 7.95
CA ALA A 72 -3.86 22.37 7.56
C ALA A 72 -4.59 22.89 6.32
N GLU A 73 -4.60 22.09 5.26
CA GLU A 73 -5.22 22.40 3.98
C GLU A 73 -6.24 21.31 3.61
N LEU A 74 -7.46 21.71 3.26
CA LEU A 74 -8.45 20.81 2.70
C LEU A 74 -8.29 20.78 1.19
N THR A 75 -8.03 19.61 0.62
CA THR A 75 -7.79 19.42 -0.81
C THR A 75 -8.36 18.08 -1.28
N THR A 76 -8.15 17.70 -2.54
CA THR A 76 -8.47 16.36 -3.05
C THR A 76 -7.25 15.46 -3.05
N TRP A 77 -7.47 14.14 -2.98
CA TRP A 77 -6.40 13.16 -3.05
C TRP A 77 -5.56 13.30 -4.32
N ARG A 78 -6.19 13.48 -5.50
CA ARG A 78 -5.49 13.72 -6.77
C ARG A 78 -4.60 14.96 -6.74
N ALA A 79 -5.05 16.04 -6.07
CA ALA A 79 -4.27 17.26 -5.94
C ALA A 79 -3.04 17.05 -5.04
N TYR A 80 -3.22 16.36 -3.91
CA TYR A 80 -2.13 15.95 -3.03
C TYR A 80 -1.09 15.09 -3.76
N GLU A 81 -1.52 14.04 -4.47
CA GLU A 81 -0.62 13.14 -5.21
C GLU A 81 0.20 13.88 -6.26
N ARG A 82 -0.40 14.84 -6.96
CA ARG A 82 0.28 15.69 -7.93
C ARG A 82 1.31 16.60 -7.27
N ALA A 83 0.98 17.20 -6.13
CA ALA A 83 1.88 18.08 -5.40
C ALA A 83 3.10 17.32 -4.85
N GLU A 84 2.88 16.13 -4.28
CA GLU A 84 3.93 15.34 -3.64
C GLU A 84 4.60 14.31 -4.57
N LYS A 85 4.13 14.18 -5.81
CA LYS A 85 4.63 13.25 -6.84
C LYS A 85 4.64 11.78 -6.35
N THR A 86 3.62 11.36 -5.63
CA THR A 86 3.54 10.05 -4.97
C THR A 86 3.05 8.91 -5.87
N GLY A 87 2.74 9.19 -7.14
CA GLY A 87 2.07 8.23 -8.03
C GLY A 87 0.55 8.22 -7.80
N THR A 88 -0.16 7.38 -8.55
CA THR A 88 -1.62 7.26 -8.49
C THR A 88 -2.01 6.06 -7.64
N SER A 89 -2.80 6.31 -6.59
CA SER A 89 -3.35 5.29 -5.72
C SER A 89 -4.55 4.60 -6.36
N HIS A 90 -4.63 3.28 -6.18
CA HIS A 90 -5.84 2.50 -6.48
C HIS A 90 -6.74 2.35 -5.24
N PHE A 91 -6.28 2.78 -4.07
CA PHE A 91 -7.00 2.62 -2.79
C PHE A 91 -7.88 3.82 -2.43
N VAL A 92 -7.55 5.00 -2.97
CA VAL A 92 -8.24 6.26 -2.66
C VAL A 92 -8.73 6.87 -3.96
N GLY A 93 -10.03 7.18 -3.99
CA GLY A 93 -10.68 7.86 -5.08
C GLY A 93 -10.02 9.22 -5.32
N PRO A 94 -9.77 9.59 -6.58
CA PRO A 94 -9.02 10.80 -6.89
C PRO A 94 -9.70 12.10 -6.43
N ASP A 95 -11.02 12.12 -6.34
CA ASP A 95 -11.82 13.27 -5.89
C ASP A 95 -12.23 13.15 -4.41
N ARG A 96 -11.63 12.20 -3.67
CA ARG A 96 -11.73 12.12 -2.21
C ARG A 96 -11.14 13.36 -1.55
N GLN A 97 -11.92 14.03 -0.71
CA GLN A 97 -11.49 15.17 0.09
C GLN A 97 -10.64 14.72 1.28
N VAL A 98 -9.50 15.37 1.45
CA VAL A 98 -8.50 15.03 2.47
C VAL A 98 -7.95 16.29 3.13
N TRP A 99 -7.60 16.15 4.41
CA TRP A 99 -6.84 17.14 5.15
C TRP A 99 -5.36 16.82 5.06
N VAL A 100 -4.58 17.75 4.49
CA VAL A 100 -3.11 17.69 4.47
C VAL A 100 -2.59 18.58 5.58
N LEU A 101 -1.97 17.96 6.59
CA LEU A 101 -1.40 18.64 7.74
C LEU A 101 0.11 18.58 7.69
N LYS A 102 0.79 19.72 7.85
CA LYS A 102 2.24 19.77 8.07
C LYS A 102 2.51 20.29 9.46
N ALA A 103 3.26 19.50 10.23
CA ALA A 103 3.57 19.78 11.62
C ALA A 103 5.05 19.50 11.89
N LYS A 104 5.63 20.31 12.78
CA LYS A 104 6.92 20.05 13.41
C LYS A 104 6.68 19.35 14.73
N MET A 105 7.32 18.21 14.93
CA MET A 105 7.16 17.36 16.10
C MET A 105 8.44 17.45 16.95
N PRO A 106 8.44 18.26 18.04
CA PRO A 106 9.65 18.56 18.80
C PRO A 106 10.09 17.40 19.71
N GLU A 107 9.12 16.59 20.13
CA GLU A 107 9.35 15.45 21.00
C GLU A 107 9.61 14.17 20.21
N PHE A 108 10.16 13.18 20.92
CA PHE A 108 10.30 11.83 20.40
C PHE A 108 8.92 11.25 20.10
N ASN A 109 8.62 11.06 18.82
CA ASN A 109 7.41 10.42 18.36
C ASN A 109 7.72 9.05 17.80
N ASP A 110 6.92 8.08 18.24
CA ASP A 110 7.02 6.70 17.75
C ASP A 110 6.36 6.63 16.37
N PHE A 111 7.20 6.54 15.35
CA PHE A 111 6.78 6.33 13.98
C PHE A 111 7.11 4.90 13.56
N ARG A 112 6.49 4.42 12.48
CA ARG A 112 6.78 3.09 11.95
C ARG A 112 8.28 2.85 11.62
N LEU A 113 9.05 3.92 11.44
CA LEU A 113 10.50 3.90 11.17
C LEU A 113 11.36 3.94 12.45
N GLY A 114 10.75 4.05 13.64
CA GLY A 114 11.41 4.20 14.93
C GLY A 114 11.06 5.51 15.62
N LEU A 115 11.70 5.72 16.78
CA LEU A 115 11.51 6.91 17.60
C LEU A 115 12.31 8.08 17.02
N LEU A 116 11.64 9.13 16.56
CA LEU A 116 12.28 10.31 15.94
C LEU A 116 11.95 11.57 16.73
N ARG A 117 12.94 12.45 16.87
CA ARG A 117 12.84 13.77 17.51
C ARG A 117 13.00 14.87 16.48
N ASP A 118 12.36 16.02 16.72
CA ASP A 118 12.45 17.23 15.88
C ASP A 118 12.08 16.96 14.41
N ALA A 119 11.13 16.06 14.19
CA ALA A 119 10.74 15.60 12.86
C ALA A 119 9.72 16.54 12.23
N GLU A 120 9.90 16.85 10.95
CA GLU A 120 8.87 17.47 10.13
C GLU A 120 8.03 16.38 9.47
N VAL A 121 6.72 16.39 9.76
CA VAL A 121 5.81 15.34 9.32
C VAL A 121 4.64 15.95 8.56
N THR A 122 4.35 15.35 7.42
CA THR A 122 3.12 15.57 6.67
C THR A 122 2.17 14.41 6.94
N PHE A 123 1.02 14.70 7.54
CA PHE A 123 -0.07 13.74 7.72
C PHE A 123 -1.17 14.04 6.70
N VAL A 124 -1.78 12.99 6.15
CA VAL A 124 -2.93 13.11 5.26
C VAL A 124 -4.07 12.29 5.84
N PHE A 125 -5.13 12.98 6.25
CA PHE A 125 -6.31 12.36 6.83
C PHE A 125 -7.48 12.45 5.85
N ASP A 126 -8.31 11.41 5.84
CA ASP A 126 -9.59 11.44 5.17
C ASP A 126 -10.53 12.46 5.84
N ALA A 127 -11.11 13.37 5.06
CA ALA A 127 -11.90 14.47 5.61
C ALA A 127 -13.29 14.04 6.13
N GLU A 128 -13.79 12.86 5.72
CA GLU A 128 -15.08 12.33 6.13
C GLU A 128 -14.97 11.40 7.36
N THR A 129 -13.97 10.52 7.37
CA THR A 129 -13.82 9.48 8.41
C THR A 129 -12.76 9.83 9.46
N GLY A 130 -11.86 10.77 9.17
CA GLY A 130 -10.74 11.12 10.03
C GLY A 130 -9.64 10.05 10.04
N GLN A 131 -9.71 9.07 9.14
CA GLN A 131 -8.71 8.02 9.06
C GLN A 131 -7.40 8.55 8.46
N LEU A 132 -6.27 8.19 9.05
CA LEU A 132 -4.94 8.50 8.51
C LEU A 132 -4.71 7.67 7.23
N LEU A 133 -4.58 8.36 6.09
CA LEU A 133 -4.35 7.75 4.78
C LEU A 133 -2.86 7.71 4.43
N ASN A 134 -2.10 8.74 4.81
CA ASN A 134 -0.67 8.79 4.56
C ASN A 134 0.08 9.55 5.65
N GLN A 135 1.32 9.16 5.88
CA GLN A 135 2.25 9.83 6.77
C GLN A 135 3.65 9.86 6.13
N LYS A 136 4.14 11.06 5.87
CA LYS A 136 5.45 11.31 5.26
C LYS A 136 6.33 12.11 6.21
N ILE A 137 7.54 11.62 6.46
CA ILE A 137 8.56 12.32 7.24
C ILE A 137 9.46 13.05 6.25
N VAL A 138 9.51 14.38 6.32
CA VAL A 138 10.14 15.24 5.31
C VAL A 138 11.58 15.59 5.71
N GLY A 139 11.88 15.63 7.01
CA GLY A 139 13.21 15.91 7.54
C GLY A 139 13.61 14.87 8.58
N PHE A 140 14.82 14.32 8.42
CA PHE A 140 15.58 13.78 9.54
C PHE A 140 16.54 14.88 9.99
N PRO A 141 16.73 15.12 11.29
CA PRO A 141 17.92 15.87 11.70
C PRO A 141 19.15 15.13 11.14
N ASP A 142 20.10 15.86 10.54
CA ASP A 142 21.36 15.31 9.96
C ASP A 142 22.16 14.42 10.94
N LYS A 143 21.77 14.45 12.21
CA LYS A 143 22.22 13.53 13.26
C LYS A 143 20.98 12.88 13.87
N LEU A 144 20.72 11.61 13.54
CA LEU A 144 19.86 10.79 14.39
C LEU A 144 20.52 10.75 15.77
N PRO A 145 19.85 11.16 16.86
CA PRO A 145 20.30 10.75 18.18
C PRO A 145 20.12 9.23 18.22
N MET A 146 21.20 8.49 17.89
CA MET A 146 21.31 7.09 18.27
C MET A 146 21.20 7.06 19.80
N ILE A 147 20.01 6.77 20.31
CA ILE A 147 19.87 6.31 21.68
C ILE A 147 20.52 4.92 21.65
N ALA A 148 21.79 4.86 22.06
CA ALA A 148 22.44 3.60 22.36
C ALA A 148 21.49 2.83 23.30
N ARG A 149 21.08 1.63 22.90
CA ARG A 149 20.39 0.74 23.83
C ARG A 149 21.31 0.63 25.05
N PRO A 150 20.84 0.87 26.28
CA PRO A 150 21.66 0.57 27.44
C PRO A 150 21.95 -0.92 27.41
N ASP A 151 23.23 -1.23 27.27
CA ASP A 151 23.82 -2.56 27.33
C ASP A 151 23.23 -3.27 28.55
N ARG A 152 22.55 -4.40 28.32
CA ARG A 152 22.10 -5.30 29.38
C ARG A 152 23.21 -6.23 29.79
#